data_AF-A0A811RQA4-F1
#
_entry.id   AF-A0A811RQA4-F1
#
_cell.length_a   1.000
_cell.length_b   1.000
_cell.length_c   1.000
_cell.angle_alpha   90.00
_cell.angle_beta   90.00
_cell.angle_gamma   90.00
#
_symmetry.space_group_name_H-M   'P 1'
#
loop_
_entity.id
_entity.type
_entity.pdbx_description
1 polymer ?
#
loop_
_entity_poly.entity_id
_entity_poly.type
_entity_poly.pdbx_seq_one_letter_code
_entity_poly.pdbx_strand_id
1 'polypeptide(L)' 'MGKTPRLLLGRYELGRLLGKGTFAKVYHTRNVGTREEVAIKIMDKDHLSKLGAV' A
#
# COMPACT_ATOMS: atom_id res chain seq x y z
N MET A 1 -23.81 -5.66 5.95
CA MET A 1 -22.97 -5.87 4.75
C MET A 1 -21.51 -5.67 5.14
N GLY A 2 -20.72 -6.74 5.26
CA GLY A 2 -19.29 -6.64 5.57
C GLY A 2 -18.54 -6.01 4.41
N LYS A 3 -17.74 -4.97 4.67
CA LYS A 3 -16.85 -4.40 3.66
C LYS A 3 -15.85 -5.47 3.22
N THR A 4 -15.86 -5.83 1.95
CA THR A 4 -14.81 -6.70 1.38
C THR A 4 -13.46 -6.06 1.62
N PRO A 5 -12.50 -6.74 2.28
CA PRO A 5 -11.18 -6.17 2.50
C PRO A 5 -10.53 -5.85 1.16
N ARG A 6 -9.97 -4.65 1.03
CA ARG A 6 -9.29 -4.25 -0.20
C ARG A 6 -7.96 -5.00 -0.28
N LEU A 7 -7.94 -6.08 -1.07
CA LEU A 7 -6.75 -6.90 -1.26
C LEU A 7 -5.82 -6.27 -2.30
N LEU A 8 -4.63 -5.89 -1.87
CA LEU A 8 -3.52 -5.55 -2.76
C LEU A 8 -2.96 -6.82 -3.39
N LEU A 9 -2.94 -6.85 -4.72
CA LEU A 9 -2.42 -7.98 -5.52
C LEU A 9 -3.07 -9.32 -5.18
N GLY A 10 -4.28 -9.31 -4.58
CA GLY A 10 -4.95 -10.50 -4.07
C GLY A 10 -4.27 -11.18 -2.86
N ARG A 11 -3.21 -10.60 -2.29
CA ARG A 11 -2.36 -11.24 -1.26
C ARG A 11 -2.27 -10.48 0.06
N TYR A 12 -2.47 -9.17 0.03
CA TYR A 12 -2.29 -8.32 1.22
C TYR A 12 -3.57 -7.56 1.52
N GLU A 13 -4.10 -7.75 2.71
CA GLU A 13 -5.20 -6.94 3.22
C GLU A 13 -4.68 -5.54 3.55
N LEU A 14 -5.18 -4.54 2.82
CA LEU A 14 -4.81 -3.15 3.04
C LEU A 14 -5.46 -2.62 4.32
N GLY A 15 -4.63 -2.23 5.28
CA GLY A 15 -5.04 -1.60 6.53
C GLY A 15 -4.85 -0.09 6.53
N ARG A 16 -4.54 0.46 7.71
CA ARG A 16 -4.41 1.91 7.92
C ARG A 16 -3.18 2.51 7.24
N LEU A 17 -3.25 3.79 6.89
CA LEU A 17 -2.08 4.57 6.47
C LEU A 17 -1.13 4.74 7.66
N LEU A 18 0.15 4.42 7.46
CA LEU A 18 1.22 4.64 8.44
C LEU A 18 1.95 5.97 8.20
N GLY A 19 2.08 6.39 6.93
CA GLY A 19 2.75 7.63 6.60
C GLY A 19 2.52 8.07 5.16
N LYS A 20 2.57 9.39 4.93
CA LYS A 20 2.47 10.02 3.61
C LYS A 20 3.70 10.89 3.40
N GLY A 21 4.49 10.58 2.39
CA GLY A 21 5.57 11.43 1.90
C GLY A 21 5.22 12.03 0.54
N THR A 22 6.13 12.81 -0.02
CA THR A 22 6.00 13.44 -1.35
C THR A 22 5.79 12.40 -2.45
N PHE A 23 6.53 11.30 -2.38
CA PHE A 23 6.59 10.31 -3.46
C PHE A 23 5.78 9.03 -3.19
N ALA A 24 5.30 8.84 -1.96
CA ALA A 24 4.71 7.57 -1.57
C ALA A 24 3.76 7.67 -0.39
N LYS A 25 2.87 6.68 -0.29
CA LYS A 25 2.06 6.40 0.90
C LYS A 25 2.44 5.02 1.44
N VAL A 26 2.67 4.93 2.73
CA VAL A 26 2.99 3.68 3.42
C VAL A 26 1.75 3.22 4.18
N TYR A 27 1.32 1.99 3.94
CA TYR A 27 0.16 1.40 4.61
C TYR A 27 0.59 0.21 5.46
N HIS A 28 -0.05 0.05 6.61
CA HIS A 28 -0.04 -1.18 7.36
C HIS A 28 -0.89 -2.20 6.61
N THR A 29 -0.38 -3.40 6.40
CA THR A 29 -1.09 -4.44 5.66
C THR A 29 -0.83 -5.79 6.30
N ARG A 30 -1.69 -6.76 6.02
CA ARG A 30 -1.54 -8.12 6.51
C ARG A 30 -1.51 -9.10 5.34
N ASN A 31 -0.50 -9.97 5.30
CA ASN A 31 -0.47 -11.05 4.34
C ASN A 31 -1.60 -12.05 4.66
N VAL A 32 -2.49 -12.32 3.71
CA VAL A 32 -3.62 -13.22 3.95
C VAL A 32 -3.21 -14.69 4.09
N GLY A 33 -2.09 -15.08 3.46
CA GLY A 33 -1.58 -16.45 3.49
C GLY A 33 -0.76 -16.73 4.74
N THR A 34 0.18 -15.84 5.10
CA THR A 34 1.08 -16.05 6.25
C THR A 34 0.61 -15.38 7.54
N ARG A 35 -0.41 -14.51 7.47
CA ARG A 35 -0.94 -13.71 8.58
C ARG A 35 0.01 -12.66 9.15
N GLU A 36 1.20 -12.50 8.56
CA GLU A 36 2.21 -11.52 8.95
C GLU A 36 1.79 -10.08 8.68
N GLU A 37 2.20 -9.18 9.58
CA GLU A 37 2.01 -7.75 9.47
C GLU A 37 3.19 -7.11 8.73
N VAL A 38 2.90 -6.37 7.64
CA VAL A 38 3.92 -5.75 6.79
C VAL A 38 3.53 -4.33 6.40
N ALA A 39 4.53 -3.47 6.22
CA ALA A 39 4.33 -2.11 5.70
C ALA A 39 4.53 -2.08 4.18
N ILE A 40 3.51 -1.69 3.42
CA ILE A 40 3.59 -1.54 1.96
C ILE A 40 3.70 -0.07 1.58
N LYS A 41 4.81 0.30 0.92
CA LYS A 41 5.03 1.63 0.33
C LYS A 41 4.50 1.64 -1.10
N ILE A 42 3.42 2.37 -1.33
CA ILE A 42 2.78 2.56 -2.64
C ILE A 42 3.32 3.85 -3.25
N MET A 43 3.87 3.76 -4.46
CA MET A 43 4.42 4.87 -5.24
C MET A 43 3.66 4.99 -6.56
N ASP A 44 3.36 6.22 -6.96
CA ASP A 44 2.72 6.50 -8.24
C ASP A 44 3.80 6.81 -9.28
N LYS A 45 3.92 5.94 -10.29
CA LYS A 45 4.99 6.06 -11.31
C LYS A 45 4.83 7.32 -12.17
N ASP A 46 3.60 7.74 -12.46
CA ASP A 46 3.32 8.95 -13.25
C ASP A 46 3.73 10.21 -12.47
N HIS A 47 3.39 10.25 -11.18
CA HIS A 47 3.83 11.31 -10.28
C HIS A 47 5.37 11.34 -10.14
N LEU A 48 6.02 10.18 -10.02
CA LEU A 48 7.49 10.11 -9.97
C LEU A 48 8.14 10.65 -11.26
N SER A 49 7.60 10.27 -12.42
CA SER A 49 8.09 10.74 -13.72
C SER A 49 7.91 12.26 -13.88
N LYS A 50 6.77 12.81 -13.46
CA LYS A 50 6.52 14.26 -13.47
C LYS A 50 7.44 15.07 -12.56
N LEU A 51 7.94 14.47 -11.48
CA LEU A 51 8.86 15.10 -10.54
C LEU A 51 10.34 14.92 -10.92
N GLY A 52 10.65 14.27 -12.05
CA GLY A 52 12.03 14.02 -12.49
C GLY A 52 12.82 13.10 -11.55
N ALA A 53 12.12 12.28 -10.75
CA ALA A 53 12.75 11.33 -9.83
C ALA A 53 13.11 9.98 -10.50
N VAL A 54 12.72 9.80 -11.76
CA VAL A 54 13.03 8.69 -12.66
C VAL A 54 12.96 9.17 -14.10
#